data_AF-A0A7S4EWI7-F1
#
_entry.id   AF-A0A7S4EWI7-F1
#
_cell.length_a   1.000
_cell.length_b   1.000
_cell.length_c   1.000
_cell.angle_alpha   90.00
_cell.angle_beta   90.00
_cell.angle_gamma   90.00
#
_symmetry.space_group_name_H-M   'P 1'
#
loop_
_entity.id
_entity.type
_entity.pdbx_description
1 polymer ?
#
loop_
_entity_poly.entity_id
_entity_poly.type
_entity_poly.pdbx_seq_one_letter_code
_entity_poly.pdbx_strand_id
1 'polypeptide(L)'
;EQLCINFANEKLHQLFLQTMFKAEEKAAAAEGVVLPQRAEFCDNAGCLAMLEQSPRAIFRLLDTCCAVAATPQNFCLQVHEVHCDSEFLVLGVNGTNEDRSFT
;
A
#
# COMPACT_ATOMS: atom_id res chain seq x y z
N GLU A 1 -7.89 -10.76 9.22
CA GLU A 1 -6.92 -10.17 10.16
C GLU A 1 -5.57 -9.85 9.52
N GLN A 2 -5.00 -10.78 8.72
CA GLN A 2 -3.71 -10.58 8.05
C GLN A 2 -3.58 -9.28 7.25
N LEU A 3 -4.66 -8.81 6.61
CA LEU A 3 -4.68 -7.52 5.92
C LEU A 3 -4.30 -6.36 6.84
N CYS A 4 -4.86 -6.29 8.06
CA CYS A 4 -4.57 -5.23 9.03
C CYS A 4 -3.14 -5.33 9.56
N ILE A 5 -2.64 -6.55 9.79
CA ILE A 5 -1.26 -6.79 10.24
C ILE A 5 -0.27 -6.31 9.18
N ASN A 6 -0.49 -6.69 7.92
CA ASN A 6 0.39 -6.28 6.82
C ASN A 6 0.32 -4.77 6.57
N PHE A 7 -0.88 -4.17 6.63
CA PHE A 7 -1.03 -2.72 6.55
C PHE A 7 -0.26 -1.99 7.65
N ALA A 8 -0.32 -2.48 8.89
CA ALA A 8 0.44 -1.90 9.99
C ALA A 8 1.96 -2.01 9.75
N ASN A 9 2.44 -3.14 9.24
CA ASN A 9 3.86 -3.30 8.88
C ASN A 9 4.28 -2.34 7.78
N GLU A 10 3.44 -2.15 6.75
CA GLU A 10 3.74 -1.22 5.67
C GLU A 10 3.77 0.25 6.15
N LYS A 11 2.88 0.60 7.09
CA LYS A 11 2.93 1.90 7.78
C LYS A 11 4.22 2.10 8.58
N LEU A 12 4.66 1.06 9.29
CA LEU A 12 5.94 1.11 10.03
C LEU A 12 7.13 1.25 9.08
N HIS A 13 7.12 0.54 7.95
CA HIS A 13 8.14 0.66 6.92
C HIS A 13 8.20 2.08 6.35
N GLN A 14 7.05 2.68 6.02
CA GLN A 14 6.98 4.06 5.54
C GLN A 14 7.53 5.06 6.58
N LEU A 15 7.16 4.88 7.85
CA LEU A 15 7.63 5.72 8.95
C LEU A 15 9.15 5.61 9.15
N PHE A 16 9.69 4.39 9.07
CA PHE A 16 11.12 4.13 9.19
C PHE A 16 11.88 4.88 8.09
N LEU A 17 11.48 4.70 6.84
CA LEU A 17 12.09 5.37 5.69
C LEU A 17 12.03 6.90 5.84
N GLN A 18 10.86 7.46 6.15
CA GLN A 18 10.70 8.91 6.35
C GLN A 18 11.60 9.44 7.47
N THR A 19 11.74 8.70 8.56
CA THR A 19 12.57 9.09 9.70
C THR A 19 14.05 9.06 9.34
N MET A 20 14.49 7.99 8.66
CA MET A 20 15.86 7.84 8.17
C MET A 20 16.24 8.98 7.22
N PHE A 21 15.39 9.28 6.22
CA PHE A 21 15.65 10.38 5.29
C PHE A 21 15.74 11.73 5.97
N LYS A 22 14.81 12.03 6.90
CA LYS A 22 14.86 13.29 7.65
C LYS A 22 16.14 13.41 8.50
N ALA A 23 16.64 12.31 9.04
CA ALA A 23 17.88 12.29 9.79
C ALA A 23 19.09 12.56 8.87
N GLU A 24 19.12 11.92 7.70
CA GLU A 24 20.16 12.11 6.69
C GLU A 24 20.18 13.56 6.16
N GLU A 25 19.00 14.10 5.80
CA GLU A 25 18.85 15.50 5.36
C GLU A 25 19.37 16.49 6.40
N LYS A 26 19.14 16.21 7.69
CA LYS A 26 19.64 17.04 8.79
C LYS A 26 21.16 16.96 8.92
N ALA A 27 21.76 15.78 8.79
CA ALA A 27 23.21 15.61 8.82
C ALA A 27 23.88 16.32 7.64
N ALA A 28 23.34 16.13 6.43
CA ALA A 28 23.82 16.76 5.22
C ALA A 28 23.74 18.30 5.28
N ALA A 29 22.64 18.85 5.82
CA ALA A 29 22.51 20.28 6.03
C ALA A 29 23.52 20.84 7.05
N ALA A 30 23.89 20.06 8.07
CA ALA A 30 24.92 20.45 9.04
C ALA A 30 26.34 20.41 8.44
N GLU A 31 26.59 19.50 7.51
CA GLU A 31 27.89 19.32 6.84
C GLU A 31 28.02 20.14 5.54
N GLY A 32 26.93 20.74 5.05
CA GLY A 32 26.90 21.49 3.79
C GLY A 32 26.99 20.60 2.54
N VAL A 33 26.59 19.34 2.65
CA VAL A 33 26.63 18.34 1.58
C VAL A 33 25.26 18.22 0.91
N VAL A 34 25.25 18.00 -0.41
CA VAL A 34 24.01 17.74 -1.17
C VAL A 34 23.79 16.23 -1.22
N LEU A 35 22.64 15.77 -0.73
CA LEU A 35 22.23 14.37 -0.84
C LEU A 35 21.63 14.07 -2.22
N PRO A 36 21.79 12.84 -2.73
CA PRO A 36 21.05 12.38 -3.90
C PRO A 36 19.53 12.40 -3.65
N GLN A 37 18.75 12.49 -4.73
CA GLN A 37 17.30 12.55 -4.63
C GLN A 37 16.74 11.27 -3.97
N ARG A 38 15.70 11.47 -3.15
CA ARG A 38 14.96 10.43 -2.41
C ARG A 38 14.37 9.29 -3.27
N ALA A 39 14.36 9.45 -4.59
CA ALA A 39 13.67 8.59 -5.56
C ALA A 39 14.26 7.18 -5.75
N GLU A 40 15.45 6.88 -5.23
CA GLU A 40 16.09 5.56 -5.40
C GLU A 40 15.60 4.47 -4.43
N PHE A 41 14.69 4.82 -3.51
CA PHE A 41 14.19 3.85 -2.52
C PHE A 41 12.82 3.32 -2.90
N CYS A 42 12.64 2.01 -2.73
CA CYS A 42 11.42 1.28 -3.05
C CYS A 42 10.26 1.81 -2.18
N ASP A 43 9.48 2.75 -2.72
CA ASP A 43 8.42 3.43 -2.00
C ASP A 43 7.16 2.56 -1.95
N ASN A 44 6.75 2.20 -0.75
CA ASN A 44 5.51 1.49 -0.48
C ASN A 44 4.26 2.37 -0.59
N ALA A 45 4.43 3.68 -0.86
CA ALA A 45 3.35 4.63 -0.95
C ALA A 45 2.27 4.23 -1.96
N GLY A 46 2.62 3.58 -3.07
CA GLY A 46 1.63 3.11 -4.05
C GLY A 46 0.68 2.06 -3.47
N CYS A 47 1.23 1.07 -2.74
CA CYS A 47 0.44 0.05 -2.07
C CYS A 47 -0.39 0.64 -0.91
N LEU A 48 0.21 1.52 -0.10
CA LEU A 48 -0.49 2.20 0.99
C LEU A 48 -1.63 3.09 0.47
N ALA A 49 -1.40 3.84 -0.60
CA ALA A 49 -2.40 4.66 -1.26
C ALA A 49 -3.60 3.82 -1.70
N MET A 50 -3.35 2.65 -2.30
CA MET A 50 -4.42 1.72 -2.67
C MET A 50 -5.24 1.24 -1.45
N LEU A 51 -4.59 1.03 -0.30
CA LEU A 51 -5.27 0.57 0.91
C LEU A 51 -6.10 1.66 1.60
N GLU A 52 -5.59 2.89 1.68
CA GLU A 52 -6.15 3.95 2.55
C GLU A 52 -6.55 5.26 1.86
N GLN A 53 -6.02 5.56 0.66
CA GLN A 53 -6.26 6.85 0.01
C GLN A 53 -7.64 6.90 -0.67
N SER A 54 -8.51 7.72 -0.11
CA SER A 54 -9.85 7.97 -0.67
C SER A 54 -9.76 8.62 -2.07
N PRO A 55 -10.76 8.41 -2.96
CA PRO A 55 -11.99 7.65 -2.73
C PRO A 55 -11.88 6.16 -3.06
N ARG A 56 -10.79 5.73 -3.72
CA ARG A 56 -10.61 4.36 -4.23
C ARG A 56 -9.96 3.40 -3.23
N ALA A 57 -9.78 3.80 -1.97
CA ALA A 57 -9.16 2.96 -0.94
C ALA A 57 -9.91 1.66 -0.71
N ILE A 58 -9.20 0.53 -0.62
CA ILE A 58 -9.79 -0.77 -0.30
C ILE A 58 -10.55 -0.73 1.04
N PHE A 59 -10.03 -0.04 2.07
CA PHE A 59 -10.75 0.10 3.34
C PHE A 59 -12.05 0.91 3.20
N ARG A 60 -12.10 1.90 2.32
CA ARG A 60 -13.32 2.69 2.08
C ARG A 60 -14.37 1.88 1.32
N LEU A 61 -13.94 1.05 0.36
CA LEU A 61 -14.82 0.11 -0.33
C LEU A 61 -15.39 -0.92 0.65
N LEU A 62 -14.56 -1.41 1.59
CA LEU A 62 -14.98 -2.32 2.64
C LEU A 62 -16.02 -1.68 3.56
N ASP A 63 -15.77 -0.47 4.07
CA ASP A 63 -16.72 0.28 4.89
C ASP A 63 -18.06 0.45 4.20
N THR A 64 -18.04 0.81 2.91
CA THR A 64 -19.24 1.03 2.10
C THR A 64 -20.02 -0.26 1.91
N CYS A 65 -19.33 -1.37 1.62
CA CYS A 65 -19.93 -2.69 1.51
C CYS A 65 -20.57 -3.14 2.83
N CYS A 66 -19.89 -2.93 3.96
CA CYS A 66 -20.42 -3.21 5.28
C CYS A 66 -21.68 -2.37 5.59
N ALA A 67 -21.69 -1.08 5.24
CA ALA A 67 -22.81 -0.18 5.48
C ALA A 67 -24.10 -0.62 4.75
N VAL A 68 -23.98 -1.28 3.60
CA VAL A 68 -25.12 -1.77 2.81
C VAL A 68 -25.36 -3.28 2.97
N ALA A 69 -24.67 -3.93 3.92
CA ALA A 69 -24.72 -5.38 4.12
C ALA A 69 -24.45 -6.19 2.83
N ALA A 70 -23.51 -5.72 2.00
CA ALA A 70 -23.10 -6.40 0.78
C ALA A 70 -22.44 -7.75 1.09
N THR A 71 -22.51 -8.68 0.12
CA THR A 71 -21.82 -9.97 0.23
C THR A 71 -20.31 -9.81 0.00
N PRO A 72 -19.48 -10.75 0.48
CA PRO A 72 -18.04 -10.76 0.17
C PRO A 72 -17.75 -10.78 -1.34
N GLN A 73 -18.60 -11.44 -2.14
CA GLN A 73 -18.47 -11.48 -3.59
C GLN A 73 -18.69 -10.11 -4.22
N ASN A 74 -19.70 -9.37 -3.75
CA ASN A 74 -19.93 -8.00 -4.18
C ASN A 74 -18.73 -7.10 -3.86
N PHE A 75 -18.10 -7.27 -2.69
CA PHE A 75 -16.88 -6.55 -2.33
C PHE A 75 -15.72 -6.89 -3.29
N CYS A 76 -15.46 -8.18 -3.56
CA CYS A 76 -14.40 -8.58 -4.49
C CYS A 76 -14.61 -8.02 -5.90
N LEU A 77 -15.86 -8.00 -6.39
CA LEU A 77 -16.20 -7.41 -7.69
C LEU A 77 -15.94 -5.90 -7.72
N GLN A 78 -16.36 -5.17 -6.68
CA GLN A 78 -16.10 -3.73 -6.59
C GLN A 78 -14.60 -3.43 -6.54
N VAL A 79 -13.84 -4.20 -5.75
CA VAL A 79 -12.39 -4.08 -5.69
C VAL A 79 -11.76 -4.37 -7.07
N HIS A 80 -12.24 -5.38 -7.79
CA HIS A 80 -11.79 -5.68 -9.15
C HIS A 80 -12.07 -4.53 -10.12
N GLU A 81 -13.30 -4.00 -10.13
CA GLU A 81 -13.67 -2.88 -11.01
C GLU A 81 -12.88 -1.61 -10.70
N VAL A 82 -12.62 -1.34 -9.42
CA VAL A 82 -11.88 -0.14 -9.00
C VAL A 82 -10.36 -0.31 -9.19
N HIS A 83 -9.82 -1.52 -9.24
CA HIS A 83 -8.37 -1.76 -9.27
C HIS A 83 -7.92 -2.72 -10.38
N CYS A 84 -8.67 -2.86 -11.48
CA CYS A 84 -8.33 -3.75 -12.59
C CYS A 84 -6.96 -3.42 -13.23
N ASP A 85 -6.57 -2.16 -13.20
CA ASP A 85 -5.31 -1.66 -13.79
C ASP A 85 -4.21 -1.47 -12.74
N SER A 86 -4.41 -1.94 -11.50
CA SER A 86 -3.45 -1.74 -10.40
C SER A 86 -2.25 -2.67 -10.54
N GLU A 87 -1.04 -2.11 -10.47
CA GLU A 87 0.19 -2.90 -10.39
C GLU A 87 0.37 -3.60 -9.02
N PHE A 88 -0.38 -3.16 -8.00
CA PHE A 88 -0.27 -3.63 -6.62
C PHE A 88 -1.30 -4.71 -6.25
N LEU A 89 -2.35 -4.90 -7.06
CA LEU A 89 -3.42 -5.85 -6.76
C LEU A 89 -3.56 -6.89 -7.87
N VAL A 90 -3.51 -8.16 -7.46
CA VAL A 90 -3.82 -9.30 -8.32
C VAL A 90 -4.99 -10.03 -7.71
N LEU A 91 -6.04 -10.22 -8.49
CA LEU A 91 -7.20 -11.01 -8.08
C LEU A 91 -7.10 -12.39 -8.70
N GLY A 92 -6.97 -13.40 -7.85
CA GLY A 92 -6.90 -14.79 -8.29
C GLY A 92 -8.23 -15.20 -8.92
N VAL A 93 -8.23 -15.53 -10.21
CA VAL A 93 -9.33 -16.24 -10.85
C VAL A 93 -9.22 -17.70 -10.37
N ASN A 94 -9.95 -18.06 -9.30
CA ASN A 94 -10.01 -19.41 -8.69
C ASN A 94 -8.97 -19.80 -7.61
N GLY A 95 -8.49 -18.88 -6.78
CA GLY A 95 -7.93 -19.25 -5.48
C GLY A 95 -6.68 -20.16 -5.46
N THR A 96 -5.94 -20.29 -6.56
CA THR A 96 -4.61 -20.92 -6.57
C THR A 96 -3.55 -19.83 -6.45
N ASN A 97 -3.07 -19.62 -5.23
CA ASN A 97 -1.87 -18.84 -4.91
C ASN A 97 -0.60 -19.68 -5.22
N GLU A 98 -0.45 -20.19 -6.45
CA GLU A 98 0.67 -21.10 -6.76
C GLU A 98 1.83 -20.49 -7.56
N ASP A 99 1.75 -19.26 -8.08
CA ASP A 99 2.85 -18.73 -8.91
C ASP A 99 3.31 -17.31 -8.54
N ARG A 100 3.66 -17.08 -7.26
CA ARG A 100 4.62 -16.03 -6.92
C ARG A 100 5.59 -16.50 -5.84
N SER A 101 6.69 -17.10 -6.29
CA SER A 101 7.99 -16.96 -5.62
C SER A 101 8.23 -15.46 -5.46
N PHE A 102 8.17 -14.96 -4.23
CA PHE A 102 8.72 -13.64 -3.93
C PHE A 102 10.24 -13.75 -4.03
N THR A 103 10.79 -13.35 -5.18
CA THR A 103 12.20 -13.02 -5.37
C THR A 103 12.36 -11.51 -5.45
#